data_AF-C1GZE4-F1
#
_entry.id   AF-C1GZE4-F1
#
_cell.length_a   1.000
_cell.length_b   1.000
_cell.length_c   1.000
_cell.angle_alpha   90.00
_cell.angle_beta   90.00
_cell.angle_gamma   90.00
#
_symmetry.space_group_name_H-M   'P 1'
#
loop_
_entity.id
_entity.type
_entity.pdbx_description
1 polymer ?
#
loop_
_entity_poly.entity_id
_entity_poly.type
_entity_poly.pdbx_seq_one_letter_code
_entity_poly.pdbx_strand_id
1 'polypeptide(L)'
;MSSSTAGQPSQPQSSTNSPTYFEQQREELVREIALSLEQVLQNINSLNRNLESVITVGNEFSSVEALWSQFETVMGSSNENENEHESENALHDGGGDGDGKHDNNHNDEHGDECGERCHGDEEDGNRT
;
A
#
# COMPACT_ATOMS: atom_id res chain seq x y z
N MET A 1 23.78 -16.52 -75.48
CA MET A 1 23.33 -17.30 -74.30
C MET A 1 23.45 -16.40 -73.10
N SER A 2 22.31 -15.88 -72.63
CA SER A 2 22.22 -14.92 -71.54
C SER A 2 22.36 -15.65 -70.21
N SER A 3 23.40 -15.34 -69.44
CA SER A 3 23.48 -15.68 -68.02
C SER A 3 23.42 -14.37 -67.25
N SER A 4 22.22 -14.06 -66.77
CA SER A 4 21.94 -12.96 -65.85
C SER A 4 22.87 -13.05 -64.65
N THR A 5 23.63 -11.99 -64.41
CA THR A 5 24.33 -11.77 -63.15
C THR A 5 23.25 -11.49 -62.11
N ALA A 6 22.90 -12.52 -61.33
CA ALA A 6 22.02 -12.35 -60.18
C ALA A 6 22.85 -11.64 -59.11
N GLY A 7 22.66 -10.32 -58.99
CA GLY A 7 23.21 -9.54 -57.88
C GLY A 7 22.67 -10.12 -56.59
N GLN A 8 23.50 -10.87 -55.87
CA GLN A 8 23.21 -11.20 -54.50
C GLN A 8 23.19 -9.90 -53.70
N PRO A 9 22.09 -9.59 -53.00
CA PRO A 9 22.10 -8.51 -52.05
C PRO A 9 23.10 -8.88 -50.95
N SER A 10 24.17 -8.09 -50.85
CA SER A 10 25.09 -8.12 -49.72
C SER A 10 24.28 -7.76 -48.47
N GLN A 11 23.66 -8.78 -47.87
CA GLN A 11 23.03 -8.66 -46.58
C GLN A 11 24.10 -8.12 -45.64
N PRO A 12 23.89 -6.99 -44.94
CA PRO A 12 24.90 -6.40 -44.08
C PRO A 12 25.29 -7.44 -43.03
N GLN A 13 26.44 -8.08 -43.28
CA GLN A 13 26.98 -9.13 -42.44
C GLN A 13 27.39 -8.48 -41.12
N SER A 14 26.53 -8.61 -40.12
CA SER A 14 26.89 -8.81 -38.70
C SER A 14 27.95 -7.89 -38.06
N SER A 15 28.19 -6.69 -38.59
CA SER A 15 28.75 -5.59 -37.81
C SER A 15 27.62 -5.10 -36.90
N THR A 16 27.50 -5.47 -35.63
CA THR A 16 28.54 -5.42 -34.62
C THR A 16 28.18 -6.38 -33.48
N ASN A 17 29.01 -7.37 -33.18
CA ASN A 17 28.93 -8.11 -31.91
C ASN A 17 29.19 -7.22 -30.68
N SER A 18 29.55 -5.96 -30.90
CA SER A 18 29.68 -4.92 -29.89
C SER A 18 28.38 -4.12 -29.80
N PRO A 19 27.90 -3.84 -28.57
CA PRO A 19 26.74 -3.00 -28.39
C PRO A 19 26.98 -1.63 -29.01
N THR A 20 26.00 -1.13 -29.73
CA THR A 20 26.05 0.21 -30.34
C THR A 20 26.15 1.25 -29.21
N TYR A 21 26.69 2.44 -29.48
CA TYR A 21 26.73 3.54 -28.50
C TYR A 21 25.36 3.81 -27.83
N PHE A 22 24.27 3.72 -28.60
CA PHE A 22 22.91 3.82 -28.07
C PHE A 22 22.57 2.70 -27.06
N GLU A 23 22.96 1.45 -27.36
CA GLU A 23 22.72 0.31 -26.46
C GLU A 23 23.55 0.43 -25.18
N GLN A 24 24.78 0.92 -25.28
CA GLN A 24 25.63 1.22 -24.11
C GLN A 24 25.02 2.30 -23.22
N GLN A 25 24.52 3.41 -23.80
CA GLN A 25 23.84 4.45 -23.03
C GLN A 25 22.54 3.93 -22.39
N ARG A 26 21.77 3.12 -23.13
CA ARG A 26 20.55 2.49 -22.59
C ARG A 26 20.89 1.61 -21.41
N GLU A 27 21.90 0.75 -21.53
CA GLU A 27 22.35 -0.12 -20.44
C GLU A 27 22.78 0.68 -19.22
N GLU A 28 23.53 1.77 -19.43
CA GLU A 28 23.95 2.67 -18.35
C GLU A 28 22.76 3.34 -17.66
N LEU A 29 21.80 3.87 -18.41
CA LEU A 29 20.58 4.46 -17.83
C LEU A 29 19.73 3.42 -17.10
N VAL A 30 19.60 2.21 -17.63
CA VAL A 30 18.87 1.12 -16.97
C VAL A 30 19.57 0.72 -15.67
N ARG A 31 20.91 0.68 -15.66
CA ARG A 31 21.71 0.43 -14.47
C ARG A 31 21.52 1.53 -13.42
N GLU A 32 21.54 2.79 -13.84
CA GLU A 32 21.29 3.93 -12.95
C GLU A 32 19.88 3.87 -12.35
N ILE A 33 18.86 3.56 -13.16
CA ILE A 33 17.48 3.37 -12.69
C ILE A 33 17.42 2.25 -11.65
N ALA A 34 18.06 1.10 -11.92
CA ALA A 34 18.07 -0.02 -10.98
C ALA A 34 18.70 0.37 -9.62
N LEU A 35 19.83 1.08 -9.63
CA LEU A 35 20.47 1.60 -8.42
C LEU A 35 19.58 2.60 -7.68
N SER A 36 18.89 3.48 -8.42
CA SER A 36 17.97 4.46 -7.81
C SER A 36 16.79 3.78 -7.12
N LEU A 37 16.24 2.71 -7.70
CA LEU A 37 15.15 1.94 -7.11
C LEU A 37 15.62 1.15 -5.89
N GLU A 38 16.83 0.59 -5.92
CA GLU A 38 17.43 -0.04 -4.75
C GLU A 38 17.59 0.95 -3.59
N GLN A 39 18.04 2.18 -3.87
CA GLN A 39 18.11 3.24 -2.87
C GLN A 39 16.72 3.60 -2.32
N VAL A 40 15.68 3.66 -3.17
CA VAL A 40 14.30 3.92 -2.71
C VAL A 40 13.82 2.81 -1.78
N LEU A 41 14.11 1.54 -2.09
CA LEU A 41 13.78 0.41 -1.21
C LEU A 41 14.51 0.51 0.14
N GLN A 42 15.78 0.90 0.14
CA GLN A 42 16.54 1.13 1.38
C GLN A 42 15.96 2.29 2.20
N ASN A 43 15.54 3.37 1.54
CA ASN A 43 14.91 4.52 2.17
C ASN A 43 13.56 4.13 2.83
N ILE A 44 12.73 3.35 2.15
CA ILE A 44 11.44 2.87 2.70
C ILE A 44 11.68 1.96 3.91
N ASN A 45 12.64 1.05 3.85
CA ASN A 45 13.00 0.21 5.00
C ASN A 45 13.50 1.04 6.19
N SER A 46 14.28 2.10 5.93
CA SER A 46 14.74 3.02 6.97
C SER A 46 13.58 3.82 7.57
N LEU A 47 12.65 4.28 6.74
CA LEU A 47 11.45 4.97 7.19
C LEU A 47 10.59 4.09 8.09
N ASN A 48 10.37 2.82 7.73
CA ASN A 48 9.59 1.89 8.55
C ASN A 48 10.19 1.72 9.95
N ARG A 49 11.52 1.54 10.04
CA ARG A 49 12.23 1.48 11.33
C ARG A 49 12.13 2.79 12.11
N ASN A 50 12.18 3.93 11.42
CA ASN A 50 12.01 5.23 12.06
C ASN A 50 10.60 5.38 12.63
N LEU A 51 9.56 4.90 11.95
CA LEU A 51 8.18 4.93 12.47
C LEU A 51 8.02 4.02 13.69
N GLU A 52 8.56 2.80 13.66
CA GLU A 52 8.60 1.91 14.83
C GLU A 52 9.33 2.55 16.02
N SER A 53 10.45 3.22 15.74
CA SER A 53 11.20 3.98 16.75
C SER A 53 10.39 5.16 17.31
N VAL A 54 9.68 5.92 16.47
CA VAL A 54 8.83 7.03 16.92
C VAL A 54 7.65 6.53 17.75
N ILE A 55 7.04 5.40 17.39
CA ILE A 55 5.99 4.77 18.21
C ILE A 55 6.55 4.36 19.57
N THR A 56 7.74 3.77 19.60
CA THR A 56 8.42 3.38 20.85
C THR A 56 8.67 4.60 21.74
N VAL A 57 9.25 5.67 21.18
CA VAL A 57 9.48 6.92 21.91
C VAL A 57 8.17 7.57 22.34
N GLY A 58 7.11 7.48 21.53
CA GLY A 58 5.75 7.92 21.89
C GLY A 58 5.22 7.24 23.14
N ASN A 59 5.48 5.94 23.29
CA ASN A 59 5.10 5.19 24.50
C ASN A 59 5.95 5.59 25.72
N GLU A 60 7.24 5.92 25.53
CA GLU A 60 8.11 6.40 26.61
C GLU A 60 7.61 7.74 27.21
N PHE A 61 6.88 8.55 26.42
CA PHE A 61 6.22 9.77 26.91
C PHE A 61 5.01 9.52 27.82
N SER A 62 4.49 8.29 27.96
CA SER A 62 3.41 7.99 28.92
C SER A 62 3.79 8.36 30.35
N SER A 63 5.06 8.15 30.73
CA SER A 63 5.55 8.57 32.05
C SER A 63 5.52 10.09 32.24
N VAL A 64 5.80 10.84 31.17
CA VAL A 64 5.78 12.31 31.17
C VAL A 64 4.34 12.82 31.21
N GLU A 65 3.43 12.18 30.50
CA GLU A 65 1.98 12.45 30.56
C GLU A 65 1.44 12.24 31.99
N ALA A 66 1.74 11.12 32.64
CA ALA A 66 1.36 10.88 34.03
C ALA A 66 1.93 11.91 35.02
N LEU A 67 3.16 12.41 34.78
CA LEU A 67 3.76 13.46 35.60
C LEU A 67 3.08 14.82 35.40
N TRP A 68 2.77 15.19 34.16
CA TRP A 68 2.03 16.42 33.88
C TRP A 68 0.59 16.35 34.41
N SER A 69 -0.05 15.19 34.36
CA SER A 69 -1.37 14.96 34.99
C SER A 69 -1.29 15.13 36.51
N GLN A 70 -0.26 14.58 37.16
CA GLN A 70 -0.03 14.82 38.59
C GLN A 70 0.23 16.30 38.90
N PHE A 71 1.02 16.98 38.06
CA PHE A 71 1.29 18.41 38.23
C PHE A 71 0.02 19.25 38.08
N GLU A 72 -0.80 18.94 37.08
CA GLU A 72 -2.09 19.58 36.86
C GLU A 72 -3.00 19.39 38.08
N THR A 73 -3.09 18.17 38.62
CA THR A 73 -3.85 17.89 39.84
C THR A 73 -3.34 18.71 41.03
N VAL A 74 -2.03 18.82 41.23
CA VAL A 74 -1.44 19.60 42.34
C VAL A 74 -1.74 21.10 42.20
N MET A 75 -1.74 21.63 40.97
CA MET A 75 -2.06 23.05 40.73
C MET A 75 -3.57 23.33 40.77
N GLY A 76 -4.41 22.43 40.25
CA GLY A 76 -5.87 22.55 40.25
C GLY A 76 -6.47 22.40 41.65
N SER A 77 -5.99 21.43 42.43
CA SER A 77 -6.47 21.19 43.81
C SER A 77 -6.26 22.38 44.74
N SER A 78 -5.28 23.25 44.45
CA SER A 78 -5.05 24.46 45.26
C SER A 78 -6.19 25.49 45.12
N ASN A 79 -7.01 25.39 44.06
CA ASN A 79 -8.07 26.34 43.78
C ASN A 79 -9.48 25.74 43.91
N GLU A 80 -9.62 24.45 44.20
CA GLU A 80 -10.90 23.72 44.21
C GLU A 80 -11.49 23.47 45.61
N ASN A 81 -11.02 24.17 46.64
CA ASN A 81 -11.75 24.20 47.92
C ASN A 81 -13.19 24.73 47.81
N GLU A 82 -13.71 25.09 46.63
CA GLU A 82 -15.05 25.70 46.51
C GLU A 82 -15.96 25.22 45.37
N ASN A 83 -15.59 24.30 44.46
CA ASN A 83 -16.58 23.82 43.48
C ASN A 83 -16.42 22.34 43.15
N GLU A 84 -17.22 21.54 43.86
CA GLU A 84 -17.71 20.23 43.46
C GLU A 84 -18.27 20.33 42.03
N HIS A 85 -17.45 20.06 41.02
CA HIS A 85 -17.94 19.75 39.70
C HIS A 85 -17.41 18.38 39.31
N GLU A 86 -18.31 17.41 39.42
CA GLU A 86 -18.35 16.16 38.68
C GLU A 86 -17.76 16.40 37.27
N SER A 87 -16.47 16.14 37.14
CA SER A 87 -15.89 15.71 35.88
C SER A 87 -15.74 14.21 36.04
N GLU A 88 -16.82 13.56 35.64
CA GLU A 88 -16.92 12.22 35.10
C GLU A 88 -15.80 11.94 34.07
N ASN A 89 -14.54 11.98 34.50
CA ASN A 89 -13.47 11.27 33.82
C ASN A 89 -13.64 9.81 34.26
N ALA A 90 -14.71 9.19 33.75
CA ALA A 90 -14.87 7.75 33.77
C ALA A 90 -13.60 7.21 33.14
N LEU A 91 -12.71 6.73 34.02
CA LEU A 91 -11.52 6.02 33.66
C LEU A 91 -11.91 5.02 32.58
N HIS A 92 -11.34 5.19 31.40
CA HIS A 92 -11.26 4.14 30.41
C HIS A 92 -10.26 3.11 30.96
N ASP A 93 -10.65 2.45 32.05
CA ASP A 93 -9.95 1.33 32.64
C ASP A 93 -10.10 0.16 31.68
N GLY A 94 -8.94 -0.34 31.26
CA GLY A 94 -8.84 -1.44 30.32
C GLY A 94 -9.32 -2.76 30.91
N GLY A 95 -9.34 -3.78 30.04
CA GLY A 95 -9.31 -5.16 30.50
C GLY A 95 -10.67 -5.84 30.62
N GLY A 96 -11.59 -5.56 29.70
CA GLY A 96 -12.66 -6.51 29.40
C GLY A 96 -12.13 -7.59 28.45
N ASP A 97 -11.44 -8.59 28.99
CA ASP A 97 -11.14 -9.89 28.35
C ASP A 97 -12.46 -10.61 28.07
N GLY A 98 -13.17 -10.14 27.04
CA GLY A 98 -14.43 -10.70 26.55
C GLY A 98 -14.16 -11.59 25.35
N ASP A 99 -13.79 -12.84 25.63
CA ASP A 99 -13.80 -13.95 24.68
C ASP A 99 -15.23 -14.08 24.10
N GLY A 100 -15.47 -13.40 22.98
CA GLY A 100 -16.81 -13.04 22.52
C GLY A 100 -16.90 -12.97 21.01
N LYS A 101 -16.84 -14.15 20.37
CA LYS A 101 -17.53 -14.53 19.12
C LYS A 101 -17.60 -13.50 17.99
N HIS A 102 -16.78 -13.72 16.96
CA HIS A 102 -17.15 -13.39 15.59
C HIS A 102 -16.81 -14.56 14.65
N ASP A 103 -17.62 -15.62 14.72
CA ASP A 103 -17.82 -16.56 13.61
C ASP A 103 -18.54 -15.80 12.49
N ASN A 104 -17.84 -15.25 11.50
CA ASN A 104 -18.46 -14.70 10.29
C ASN A 104 -17.41 -14.52 9.20
N ASN A 105 -17.02 -15.60 8.50
CA ASN A 105 -16.68 -15.51 7.07
C ASN A 105 -16.59 -16.91 6.43
N HIS A 106 -17.72 -17.51 6.07
CA HIS A 106 -17.71 -18.51 5.00
C HIS A 106 -18.54 -17.97 3.85
N ASN A 107 -17.84 -17.33 2.92
CA ASN A 107 -18.33 -17.00 1.59
C ASN A 107 -18.45 -18.32 0.81
N ASP A 108 -19.57 -19.02 0.97
CA ASP A 108 -19.95 -20.04 -0.02
C ASP A 108 -20.70 -19.34 -1.14
N GLU A 109 -19.95 -19.00 -2.20
CA GLU A 109 -20.45 -18.65 -3.52
C GLU A 109 -21.27 -19.81 -4.10
N HIS A 110 -22.52 -19.97 -3.67
CA HIS A 110 -23.49 -20.77 -4.41
C HIS A 110 -24.26 -19.88 -5.38
N GLY A 111 -23.61 -19.60 -6.50
CA GLY A 111 -24.28 -19.16 -7.72
C GLY A 111 -24.97 -20.34 -8.37
N ASP A 112 -26.25 -20.55 -8.07
CA ASP A 112 -27.14 -21.31 -8.95
C ASP A 112 -28.21 -20.36 -9.50
N GLU A 113 -27.80 -19.75 -10.61
CA GLU A 113 -28.57 -19.54 -11.83
C GLU A 113 -30.09 -19.42 -11.64
N CYS A 114 -30.56 -18.17 -11.55
CA CYS A 114 -31.97 -17.83 -11.58
C CYS A 114 -32.62 -18.43 -12.83
N GLY A 115 -33.53 -19.37 -12.59
CA GLY A 115 -34.26 -20.11 -13.61
C GLY A 115 -34.91 -19.23 -14.67
N GLU A 116 -34.65 -19.60 -15.92
CA GLU A 116 -35.64 -19.72 -17.01
C GLU A 116 -36.79 -18.70 -16.95
N ARG A 117 -36.47 -17.42 -17.10
CA ARG A 117 -37.48 -16.46 -17.58
C ARG A 117 -37.51 -16.52 -19.09
N CYS A 118 -38.18 -17.55 -19.58
CA CYS A 118 -38.69 -17.68 -20.93
C CYS A 118 -39.73 -16.58 -21.19
N HIS A 119 -39.28 -15.40 -21.61
CA HIS A 119 -40.07 -14.42 -22.35
C HIS A 119 -39.23 -14.11 -23.58
N GLY A 120 -39.58 -14.58 -24.77
CA GLY A 120 -40.88 -14.42 -25.40
C GLY A 120 -40.72 -13.30 -26.42
N ASP A 121 -40.32 -13.72 -27.61
CA ASP A 121 -40.54 -13.13 -28.93
C ASP A 121 -40.91 -11.64 -29.00
N GLU A 122 -40.01 -10.81 -29.52
CA GLU A 122 -40.42 -9.59 -30.22
C GLU A 122 -39.58 -9.44 -31.50
N GLU A 123 -40.13 -10.00 -32.57
CA GLU A 123 -39.70 -9.82 -33.95
C GLU A 123 -39.91 -8.35 -34.37
N ASP A 124 -38.90 -7.50 -34.23
CA ASP A 124 -38.90 -6.20 -34.90
C ASP A 124 -37.94 -6.20 -36.08
N GLY A 125 -38.56 -6.23 -37.26
CA GLY A 125 -37.94 -6.33 -38.57
C GLY A 125 -36.77 -5.38 -38.78
N ASN A 126 -35.57 -5.97 -38.91
CA ASN A 126 -34.45 -5.28 -39.50
C ASN A 126 -34.65 -5.18 -41.02
N ARG A 127 -35.14 -4.02 -41.43
CA ARG A 127 -34.97 -3.41 -42.76
C ARG A 127 -33.79 -3.98 -43.54
N THR A 128 -34.05 -4.76 -44.58
CA THR A 128 -33.33 -4.71 -45.88
C THR A 128 -34.26 -5.27 -46.95
#